data_AF-A0AAN4TKV5-F1
#
_entry.id   AF-A0AAN4TKV5-F1
#
_cell.length_a   1.000
_cell.length_b   1.000
_cell.length_c   1.000
_cell.angle_alpha   90.00
_cell.angle_beta   90.00
_cell.angle_gamma   90.00
#
_symmetry.space_group_name_H-M   'P 1'
#
loop_
_entity.id
_entity.type
_entity.pdbx_description
1 polymer ?
#
loop_
_entity_poly.entity_id
_entity_poly.type
_entity_poly.pdbx_seq_one_letter_code
_entity_poly.pdbx_strand_id
1 'polypeptide(L)'
;MTRELLHQADLILLMEQAHVHDVLKRAPEVRGRTFLMGQWQQRRDIADPYRLPTSAFEQTYAQLSRCIDDWLPHFQAGATR
;
A
#
# COMPACT_ATOMS: atom_id res chain seq x y z
N MET A 1 4.56 10.57 8.36
CA MET A 1 5.66 9.64 8.02
C MET A 1 6.98 10.37 8.06
N THR A 2 7.98 9.85 8.78
CA THR A 2 9.35 10.39 8.81
C THR A 2 10.18 9.76 7.68
N ARG A 3 11.18 10.48 7.16
CA ARG A 3 12.07 9.95 6.11
C ARG A 3 12.81 8.68 6.58
N GLU A 4 13.26 8.67 7.83
CA GLU A 4 14.00 7.56 8.41
C GLU A 4 13.22 6.25 8.39
N LEU A 5 11.92 6.29 8.71
CA LEU A 5 11.02 5.14 8.61
C LEU A 5 10.90 4.63 7.15
N LEU A 6 10.83 5.54 6.18
CA LEU A 6 10.74 5.18 4.76
C LEU A 6 12.02 4.49 4.28
N HIS A 7 13.19 4.94 4.74
CA HIS A 7 14.47 4.33 4.37
C HIS A 7 14.67 2.93 4.94
N GLN A 8 14.18 2.70 6.17
CA GLN A 8 14.27 1.41 6.85
C GLN A 8 13.30 0.37 6.28
N ALA A 9 12.26 0.80 5.56
CA ALA A 9 11.31 -0.11 4.95
C ALA A 9 11.88 -0.74 3.67
N ASP A 10 11.85 -2.07 3.62
CA ASP A 10 12.13 -2.82 2.38
C ASP A 10 10.96 -2.71 1.38
N LEU A 11 9.75 -2.49 1.90
CA LEU A 11 8.52 -2.33 1.14
C LEU A 11 7.60 -1.31 1.82
N ILE A 12 7.08 -0.39 1.04
CA ILE A 12 6.11 0.62 1.47
C ILE A 12 4.83 0.42 0.65
N LEU A 13 3.75 0.03 1.30
CA LEU A 13 2.43 -0.12 0.68
C LEU A 13 1.51 1.02 1.10
N LEU A 14 0.96 1.74 0.13
CA LEU A 14 0.12 2.90 0.36
C LEU A 14 -1.29 2.68 -0.17
N MET A 15 -2.28 3.30 0.46
CA MET A 15 -3.69 3.09 0.15
C MET A 15 -4.15 3.81 -1.12
N GLU A 16 -3.52 4.95 -1.44
CA GLU A 16 -3.96 5.83 -2.53
C GLU A 16 -2.78 6.32 -3.37
N GLN A 17 -3.02 6.59 -4.65
CA GLN A 17 -1.99 7.14 -5.54
C GLN A 17 -1.49 8.52 -5.08
N ALA A 18 -2.36 9.33 -4.47
CA ALA A 18 -1.97 10.61 -3.89
C ALA A 18 -0.88 10.44 -2.83
N HIS A 19 -1.03 9.45 -1.94
CA HIS A 19 -0.03 9.12 -0.92
C HIS A 19 1.30 8.66 -1.55
N VAL A 20 1.26 7.85 -2.60
CA VAL A 20 2.47 7.45 -3.34
C VAL A 20 3.18 8.69 -3.86
N HIS A 21 2.46 9.59 -4.52
CA HIS A 21 3.04 10.80 -5.09
C HIS A 21 3.65 11.71 -4.01
N ASP A 22 2.99 11.87 -2.87
CA ASP A 22 3.50 12.66 -1.74
C ASP A 22 4.74 12.05 -1.11
N VAL A 23 4.80 10.72 -0.98
CA VAL A 23 6.00 10.02 -0.51
C VAL A 23 7.15 10.21 -1.50
N LEU A 24 6.90 10.06 -2.81
CA LEU A 24 7.93 10.22 -3.84
C LEU A 24 8.44 11.66 -3.96
N LYS A 25 7.59 12.66 -3.72
CA LYS A 25 8.01 14.07 -3.59
C LYS A 25 8.93 14.27 -2.39
N ARG A 26 8.61 13.61 -1.27
CA ARG A 26 9.35 13.77 -0.02
C ARG A 26 10.63 12.95 0.01
N ALA A 27 10.68 11.76 -0.59
CA ALA A 27 11.81 10.83 -0.57
C ALA A 27 11.86 10.08 -1.92
N PRO A 28 12.40 10.69 -2.99
CA PRO A 28 12.46 10.06 -4.30
C PRO A 28 13.27 8.75 -4.31
N GLU A 29 14.20 8.58 -3.38
CA GLU A 29 15.05 7.40 -3.22
C GLU A 29 14.29 6.10 -2.88
N VAL A 30 13.08 6.19 -2.31
CA VAL A 30 12.28 5.00 -1.96
C VAL A 30 11.34 4.57 -3.09
N ARG A 31 11.47 5.17 -4.28
CA ARG A 31 10.60 4.90 -5.43
C ARG A 31 10.53 3.44 -5.85
N GLY A 32 11.66 2.72 -5.81
CA GLY A 32 11.72 1.30 -6.17
C GLY A 32 11.07 0.38 -5.14
N ARG A 33 10.72 0.90 -3.96
CA ARG A 33 10.15 0.15 -2.83
C ARG A 33 8.76 0.64 -2.41
N THR A 34 8.22 1.66 -3.08
CA THR A 34 6.91 2.25 -2.78
C THR A 34 5.89 1.82 -3.81
N PHE A 35 4.82 1.16 -3.36
CA PHE A 35 3.77 0.61 -4.20
C PHE A 35 2.38 0.94 -3.64
N LEU A 36 1.38 0.87 -4.53
CA LEU A 36 -0.02 0.98 -4.14
C LEU A 36 -0.52 -0.38 -3.64
N MET A 37 -1.33 -0.39 -2.59
CA MET A 37 -1.94 -1.62 -2.06
C MET A 37 -2.76 -2.31 -3.16
N GLY A 38 -3.57 -1.55 -3.91
CA GLY A 38 -4.34 -2.07 -5.04
C GLY A 38 -3.57 -2.20 -6.36
N GLN A 39 -2.24 -2.34 -6.35
CA GLN A 39 -1.41 -2.42 -7.57
C GLN A 39 -1.94 -3.48 -8.56
N TRP A 40 -2.32 -4.65 -8.06
CA TRP A 40 -2.81 -5.79 -8.85
C TRP A 40 -4.31 -5.73 -9.17
N GLN A 41 -5.05 -4.88 -8.47
CA GLN A 41 -6.48 -4.63 -8.67
C GLN A 41 -6.69 -3.40 -9.56
N GLN A 42 -6.02 -3.34 -10.72
CA GLN A 42 -6.06 -2.20 -11.65
C GLN A 42 -5.58 -0.86 -11.04
N ARG A 43 -4.63 -0.91 -10.10
CA ARG A 43 -4.10 0.28 -9.40
C ARG A 43 -5.20 1.07 -8.69
N ARG A 44 -6.15 0.35 -8.10
CA ARG A 44 -7.31 0.91 -7.41
C ARG A 44 -6.92 1.47 -6.04
N ASP A 45 -7.45 2.65 -5.74
CA ASP A 45 -7.33 3.28 -4.43
C ASP A 45 -8.23 2.59 -3.40
N ILE A 46 -7.74 2.50 -2.17
CA ILE A 46 -8.49 1.98 -1.02
C ILE A 46 -9.01 3.17 -0.23
N ALA A 47 -10.32 3.31 -0.17
CA ALA A 47 -10.95 4.43 0.51
C ALA A 47 -10.74 4.35 2.04
N ASP A 48 -10.40 5.48 2.64
CA ASP A 48 -10.33 5.63 4.09
C ASP A 48 -11.75 5.65 4.69
N PRO A 49 -12.11 4.67 5.54
CA PRO A 49 -13.42 4.62 6.17
C PRO A 49 -13.53 5.55 7.39
N TYR A 50 -12.52 6.37 7.69
CA TYR A 50 -12.52 7.25 8.85
C TYR A 50 -13.79 8.12 8.93
N ARG A 51 -14.47 8.06 10.09
CA ARG A 51 -15.77 8.71 10.37
C ARG A 51 -16.98 8.20 9.57
N LEU A 52 -16.85 7.09 8.85
CA LEU A 52 -17.97 6.43 8.17
C LEU A 52 -18.61 5.33 9.05
N PRO A 53 -19.81 4.85 8.68
CA PRO A 53 -20.45 3.73 9.36
C PRO A 53 -19.62 2.44 9.28
N THR A 54 -19.88 1.50 10.19
CA THR A 54 -19.21 0.18 10.23
C THR A 54 -19.26 -0.57 8.89
N SER A 55 -20.34 -0.41 8.11
CA SER A 55 -20.45 -1.04 6.79
C SER A 55 -19.40 -0.53 5.78
N ALA A 56 -18.91 0.70 5.93
CA ALA A 56 -17.80 1.22 5.13
C ALA A 56 -16.46 0.59 5.55
N PHE A 57 -16.26 0.39 6.86
CA PHE A 57 -15.08 -0.34 7.37
C PHE A 57 -15.04 -1.78 6.86
N GLU A 58 -16.16 -2.49 6.88
CA GLU A 58 -16.26 -3.86 6.36
C GLU A 58 -15.93 -3.94 4.86
N GLN A 59 -16.44 -2.98 4.08
CA GLN A 59 -16.12 -2.89 2.64
C GLN A 59 -14.64 -2.62 2.40
N THR A 60 -14.05 -1.66 3.12
CA THR A 60 -12.62 -1.37 3.03
C THR A 60 -11.79 -2.57 3.46
N TYR A 61 -12.16 -3.25 4.54
CA TYR A 61 -11.49 -4.46 5.02
C TYR A 61 -11.54 -5.59 3.98
N ALA A 62 -12.71 -5.85 3.39
CA ALA A 62 -12.85 -6.85 2.35
C ALA A 62 -12.04 -6.49 1.09
N GLN A 63 -11.87 -5.20 0.79
CA GLN A 63 -11.01 -4.74 -0.29
C GLN A 63 -9.53 -4.93 0.06
N LEU A 64 -9.11 -4.58 1.27
CA LEU A 64 -7.76 -4.78 1.79
C LEU A 64 -7.35 -6.25 1.77
N SER A 65 -8.21 -7.14 2.26
CA SER A 65 -7.95 -8.59 2.29
C SER A 65 -7.64 -9.11 0.89
N ARG A 66 -8.47 -8.76 -0.10
CA ARG A 66 -8.25 -9.14 -1.50
C ARG A 66 -6.94 -8.61 -2.06
N CYS A 67 -6.59 -7.36 -1.76
CA CYS A 67 -5.32 -6.80 -2.20
C CYS A 67 -4.14 -7.55 -1.57
N ILE A 68 -4.23 -7.89 -0.27
CA ILE A 68 -3.19 -8.66 0.43
C ILE A 68 -3.03 -10.05 -0.19
N ASP A 69 -4.14 -10.72 -0.51
CA ASP A 69 -4.12 -12.03 -1.19
C ASP A 69 -3.40 -11.94 -2.55
N ASP A 70 -3.61 -10.86 -3.30
CA ASP A 70 -2.88 -10.64 -4.57
C ASP A 70 -1.39 -10.36 -4.35
N TRP A 71 -1.01 -9.75 -3.23
CA TRP A 71 0.40 -9.48 -2.89
C TRP A 71 1.15 -10.68 -2.34
N LEU A 72 0.45 -11.63 -1.71
CA LEU A 72 1.06 -12.77 -1.02
C LEU A 72 2.00 -13.62 -1.93
N PRO A 73 1.64 -13.94 -3.20
CA PRO A 73 2.55 -14.63 -4.12
C PRO A 73 3.85 -13.87 -4.39
N HIS A 74 3.82 -12.54 -4.35
CA HIS A 74 4.98 -11.69 -4.61
C HIS A 74 5.93 -11.59 -3.41
N PHE A 75 5.44 -11.82 -2.18
CA PHE A 75 6.30 -11.87 -0.99
C PHE A 75 7.08 -13.17 -0.88
N GLN A 76 6.48 -14.29 -1.28
CA GLN A 76 7.13 -15.60 -1.19
C GLN A 76 8.23 -15.81 -2.24
N ALA A 77 8.15 -15.08 -3.36
CA ALA A 77 9.18 -15.11 -4.41
C ALA A 77 10.54 -14.50 -3.97
N GLY A 78 10.55 -13.68 -2.90
CA GLY A 78 11.77 -13.09 -2.33
C GLY A 78 12.46 -13.94 -1.27
N ALA A 79 11.82 -15.00 -0.75
CA ALA A 79 12.36 -15.86 0.30
C ALA A 79 13.36 -16.93 -0.21
N THR A 80 13.69 -16.92 -1.50
CA THR A 80 14.73 -17.77 -2.10
C THR A 80 15.82 -16.89 -2.73
N ARG A 81 16.60 -16.21 -1.91
CA ARG A 81 18.01 -15.89 -2.23
C ARG A 81 18.79 -15.43 -1.00
#